data_AF-A0A7X7S0Q9-F1
#
_entry.id   AF-A0A7X7S0Q9-F1
#
_cell.length_a   1.000
_cell.length_b   1.000
_cell.length_c   1.000
_cell.angle_alpha   90.00
_cell.angle_beta   90.00
_cell.angle_gamma   90.00
#
_symmetry.space_group_name_H-M   'P 1'
#
loop_
_entity.id
_entity.type
_entity.pdbx_description
1 polymer ?
#
loop_
_entity_poly.entity_id
_entity_poly.type
_entity_poly.pdbx_seq_one_letter_code
_entity_poly.pdbx_strand_id
1 'polypeptide(L)'
;MKTIEEIKKFANQNPAAWVATAVGDQPHVRAMAMWFADETGFYFHTGTQKRLSEQLRNNQKVEIGFYNQGDGMGTMQMVRITG
;
A
#
# COMPACT_ATOMS: atom_id res chain seq x y z
N MET A 1 -3.27 -6.09 -18.36
CA MET A 1 -3.49 -5.30 -17.13
C MET A 1 -4.07 -6.26 -16.09
N LYS A 2 -3.56 -6.28 -14.85
CA LYS A 2 -4.10 -7.18 -13.81
C LYS A 2 -5.52 -6.72 -13.42
N THR A 3 -6.40 -7.68 -13.15
CA THR A 3 -7.73 -7.39 -12.58
C THR A 3 -7.61 -7.01 -11.11
N ILE A 4 -8.66 -6.40 -10.54
CA ILE A 4 -8.68 -6.09 -9.10
C ILE A 4 -8.54 -7.35 -8.24
N GLU A 5 -9.13 -8.47 -8.66
CA GLU A 5 -8.99 -9.77 -8.00
C GLU A 5 -7.55 -10.27 -7.97
N GLU A 6 -6.83 -10.15 -9.09
CA GLU A 6 -5.42 -10.50 -9.17
C GLU A 6 -4.54 -9.59 -8.31
N ILE A 7 -4.88 -8.30 -8.20
CA ILE A 7 -4.17 -7.34 -7.34
C ILE A 7 -4.39 -7.67 -5.87
N LYS A 8 -5.64 -7.94 -5.44
CA LYS A 8 -5.94 -8.35 -4.07
C LYS A 8 -5.20 -9.63 -3.69
N LYS A 9 -5.24 -10.64 -4.56
CA LYS A 9 -4.50 -11.89 -4.34
C LYS A 9 -3.01 -11.64 -4.22
N PHE A 10 -2.43 -10.82 -5.11
CA PHE A 10 -1.02 -10.46 -5.05
C PHE A 10 -0.66 -9.74 -3.75
N ALA A 11 -1.46 -8.75 -3.32
CA ALA A 11 -1.24 -8.00 -2.09
C ALA A 11 -1.36 -8.89 -0.84
N ASN A 12 -2.36 -9.77 -0.77
CA ASN A 12 -2.50 -10.73 0.35
C ASN A 12 -1.31 -11.71 0.42
N GLN A 13 -0.74 -12.11 -0.72
CA GLN A 13 0.45 -12.97 -0.77
C GLN A 13 1.75 -12.21 -0.47
N ASN A 14 1.78 -10.89 -0.66
CA ASN A 14 2.95 -10.04 -0.50
C ASN A 14 2.56 -8.81 0.35
N PRO A 15 2.25 -8.96 1.64
CA PRO A 15 1.59 -7.91 2.43
C PRO A 15 2.50 -6.75 2.81
N ALA A 16 3.82 -6.85 2.57
CA ALA A 16 4.73 -5.73 2.75
C ALA A 16 4.50 -4.68 1.66
N ALA A 17 4.14 -3.47 2.08
CA ALA A 17 3.78 -2.37 1.19
C ALA A 17 4.52 -1.08 1.56
N TRP A 18 4.62 -0.17 0.60
CA TRP A 18 5.06 1.20 0.81
C TRP A 18 3.84 2.11 0.69
N VAL A 19 3.52 2.82 1.77
CA VAL A 19 2.36 3.72 1.85
C VAL A 19 2.84 5.15 1.76
N ALA A 20 2.41 5.85 0.72
CA ALA A 20 2.70 7.24 0.45
C ALA A 20 1.52 8.14 0.83
N THR A 21 1.79 9.23 1.55
CA THR A 21 0.85 10.30 1.88
C THR A 21 1.51 11.66 1.59
N ALA A 22 0.74 12.75 1.67
CA ALA A 22 1.29 14.11 1.50
C ALA A 22 0.72 15.09 2.53
N VAL A 23 1.59 15.99 3.01
CA VAL A 23 1.22 17.17 3.81
C VAL A 23 1.58 18.40 2.99
N GLY A 24 0.59 19.13 2.48
CA GLY A 24 0.84 20.16 1.47
C GLY A 24 1.44 19.54 0.21
N ASP A 25 2.60 20.04 -0.21
CA ASP A 25 3.42 19.54 -1.31
C ASP A 25 4.53 18.56 -0.88
N GLN A 26 4.67 18.30 0.43
CA GLN A 26 5.70 17.42 0.96
C GLN A 26 5.23 15.95 1.01
N PRO A 27 5.81 15.04 0.21
CA PRO A 27 5.50 13.61 0.28
C PRO A 27 6.13 12.95 1.51
N HIS A 28 5.46 11.92 2.01
CA HIS A 28 5.94 11.02 3.05
C HIS A 28 5.72 9.56 2.63
N VAL A 29 6.73 8.72 2.78
CA VAL A 29 6.66 7.28 2.49
C VAL A 29 7.14 6.46 3.68
N ARG A 30 6.52 5.30 3.89
CA ARG A 30 6.95 4.32 4.89
C ARG A 30 6.58 2.90 4.46
N ALA A 31 7.34 1.92 4.94
CA ALA A 31 6.95 0.52 4.85
C ALA A 31 5.85 0.20 5.88
N MET A 32 4.85 -0.57 5.47
CA MET A 32 3.77 -1.08 6.30
C MET A 32 3.44 -2.51 5.94
N ALA A 33 3.02 -3.30 6.93
CA ALA A 33 2.34 -4.56 6.68
C ALA A 33 0.84 -4.27 6.47
N MET A 34 0.31 -4.73 5.35
CA MET A 34 -1.13 -4.80 5.12
C MET A 34 -1.72 -5.91 6.00
N TRP A 35 -2.91 -5.68 6.53
CA TRP A 35 -3.63 -6.71 7.29
C TRP A 35 -4.28 -7.72 6.34
N PHE A 36 -5.16 -7.25 5.45
CA PHE A 36 -5.76 -8.05 4.38
C PHE A 36 -6.32 -7.16 3.29
N ALA A 37 -6.65 -7.75 2.14
CA ALA A 37 -7.44 -7.14 1.10
C ALA A 37 -8.63 -8.03 0.72
N ASP A 38 -9.78 -7.42 0.50
CA ASP A 38 -11.01 -8.09 0.07
C ASP A 38 -11.77 -7.23 -0.96
N GLU A 39 -12.99 -7.64 -1.32
CA GLU A 39 -13.86 -6.94 -2.28
C GLU A 39 -14.14 -5.48 -1.94
N THR A 40 -13.98 -5.10 -0.67
CA THR A 40 -14.27 -3.76 -0.17
C THR A 40 -13.03 -2.88 -0.04
N GLY A 41 -11.81 -3.44 -0.06
CA GLY A 41 -10.59 -2.65 -0.15
C GLY A 41 -9.32 -3.32 0.40
N PHE A 42 -8.36 -2.47 0.77
CA PHE A 42 -7.04 -2.85 1.30
C PHE A 42 -6.91 -2.27 2.72
N TYR A 43 -6.73 -3.15 3.71
CA TYR A 43 -6.86 -2.80 5.12
C TYR A 43 -5.50 -2.71 5.80
N PHE A 44 -5.28 -1.57 6.46
CA PHE A 44 -4.09 -1.29 7.27
C PHE A 44 -4.53 -0.82 8.65
N HIS A 45 -3.67 -1.01 9.65
CA HIS A 45 -3.86 -0.44 10.97
C HIS A 45 -2.63 0.37 11.38
N THR A 46 -2.87 1.44 12.13
CA THR A 46 -1.81 2.28 12.70
C THR A 46 -2.27 2.82 14.04
N GLY A 47 -1.33 3.09 14.94
CA GLY A 47 -1.62 3.79 16.19
C GLY A 47 -2.01 5.25 15.95
N THR A 48 -2.93 5.77 16.75
CA THR A 48 -3.43 7.16 16.69
C THR A 48 -2.37 8.21 17.00
N GLN A 49 -1.33 7.82 17.75
CA GLN A 49 -0.16 8.64 18.08
C GLN A 49 0.86 8.75 16.94
N LYS A 50 0.75 7.93 15.89
CA LYS A 50 1.67 7.99 14.75
C LYS A 50 1.26 9.11 13.80
N ARG A 51 2.25 9.83 13.26
CA ARG A 51 2.05 10.87 12.23
C ARG A 51 1.19 10.40 11.05
N LEU A 52 1.29 9.14 10.67
CA LEU A 52 0.46 8.56 9.61
C LEU A 52 -1.05 8.72 9.89
N SER A 53 -1.50 8.52 11.13
CA SER A 53 -2.91 8.66 11.50
C SER A 53 -3.39 10.11 11.36
N GLU A 54 -2.57 11.09 11.71
CA GLU A 54 -2.87 12.51 11.48
C GLU A 54 -2.89 12.85 9.99
N GLN A 55 -1.88 12.39 9.24
CA GLN A 55 -1.78 12.63 7.80
C GLN A 55 -3.01 12.09 7.04
N LEU A 56 -3.43 10.85 7.31
CA LEU A 56 -4.60 10.24 6.66
C LEU A 56 -5.92 10.89 7.07
N ARG A 57 -6.03 11.43 8.30
CA ARG A 57 -7.22 12.17 8.74
C ARG A 57 -7.34 13.52 8.06
N ASN A 58 -6.22 14.19 7.80
CA ASN A 58 -6.19 15.51 7.17
C ASN A 58 -6.22 15.42 5.63
N ASN A 59 -5.68 14.36 5.05
CA ASN A 59 -5.64 14.12 3.61
C ASN A 59 -5.76 12.61 3.34
N GLN A 60 -6.91 12.21 2.80
CA GLN A 60 -7.21 10.80 2.52
C GLN A 60 -6.54 10.26 1.24
N LYS A 61 -5.91 11.13 0.44
CA LYS A 61 -5.19 10.70 -0.76
C LYS A 61 -3.96 9.89 -0.38
N VAL A 62 -3.84 8.71 -0.98
CA VAL A 62 -2.79 7.75 -0.65
C VAL A 62 -2.34 7.01 -1.92
N GLU A 63 -1.08 6.61 -1.93
CA GLU A 63 -0.61 5.63 -2.89
C GLU A 63 0.06 4.47 -2.16
N ILE A 64 -0.21 3.25 -2.61
CA ILE A 64 0.28 2.03 -1.98
C ILE A 64 0.99 1.20 -3.04
N GLY A 65 2.27 0.91 -2.81
CA GLY A 65 3.07 0.03 -3.65
C GLY A 65 3.32 -1.31 -2.97
N PHE A 66 3.03 -2.41 -3.66
CA PHE A 66 3.43 -3.76 -3.24
C PHE A 66 4.52 -4.26 -4.17
N TYR A 67 5.50 -4.96 -3.62
CA TYR A 67 6.64 -5.47 -4.37
C TYR A 67 6.91 -6.93 -4.01
N ASN A 68 7.15 -7.73 -5.03
CA ASN A 68 7.68 -9.08 -4.93
C ASN A 68 8.98 -9.15 -5.75
N GLN A 69 10.08 -9.52 -5.10
CA GLN A 69 11.40 -9.65 -5.73
C GLN A 69 11.49 -10.81 -6.72
N GLY A 70 10.65 -11.84 -6.57
CA GLY A 70 10.72 -13.08 -7.35
C GLY A 70 12.02 -13.85 -7.11
N ASP A 71 12.27 -14.87 -7.94
CA ASP A 71 13.41 -15.79 -7.80
C ASP A 71 14.64 -15.39 -8.63
N GLY A 72 14.57 -14.30 -9.40
CA GLY A 72 15.69 -13.83 -10.21
C GLY A 72 15.40 -12.61 -11.08
N MET A 73 16.38 -12.30 -11.94
CA MET A 73 16.28 -11.17 -12.85
C MET A 73 15.12 -11.38 -13.84
N GLY A 74 14.17 -10.46 -13.87
CA GLY A 74 12.98 -10.52 -14.75
C GLY A 74 11.72 -11.11 -14.10
N THR A 75 11.79 -11.67 -12.89
CA THR A 75 10.60 -12.19 -12.17
C THR A 75 10.01 -11.21 -11.17
N MET A 76 10.59 -10.01 -11.06
CA MET A 76 10.12 -8.96 -10.17
C MET A 76 8.73 -8.50 -10.56
N GLN A 77 7.85 -8.38 -9.57
CA GLN A 77 6.49 -7.89 -9.76
C GLN A 77 6.23 -6.72 -8.82
N MET A 78 5.56 -5.70 -9.35
CA MET A 78 5.11 -4.55 -8.57
C MET A 78 3.68 -4.21 -8.98
N VAL A 79 2.86 -3.86 -7.99
CA VAL A 79 1.54 -3.24 -8.22
C VAL A 79 1.45 -1.97 -7.40
N ARG A 80 0.81 -0.95 -7.97
CA ARG A 80 0.53 0.33 -7.32
C ARG A 80 -0.98 0.54 -7.29
N ILE A 81 -1.47 1.06 -6.17
CA ILE A 81 -2.88 1.34 -5.94
C ILE A 81 -2.98 2.79 -5.47
N THR A 82 -3.82 3.58 -6.12
CA THR A 82 -4.09 4.97 -5.76
C THR A 82 -5.50 5.08 -5.19
N GLY A 83 -5.64 5.82 -4.09
CA GLY A 83 -6.91 6.10 -3.42
C GLY A 83 -6.99 7.52 -2.90
#